data_AF-A0A7S2YKW8-F1
#
_entry.id   AF-A0A7S2YKW8-F1
#
_cell.length_a   1.000
_cell.length_b   1.000
_cell.length_c   1.000
_cell.angle_alpha   90.00
_cell.angle_beta   90.00
_cell.angle_gamma   90.00
#
_symmetry.space_group_name_H-M   'P 1'
#
loop_
_entity.id
_entity.type
_entity.pdbx_description
1 polymer ?
#
loop_
_entity_poly.entity_id
_entity_poly.type
_entity_poly.pdbx_seq_one_letter_code
_entity_poly.pdbx_strand_id
1 'polypeptide(L)'
;GVVTTLSFLSLFKTSCSDPGVLYRHASPQHRLNQYDDTAEEEWRWNDQAKTYRPPSARFDNELQVVIADYDHTCPCVGTAIGQGNILWFRLFLVSLCCL
;
A
#
# COMPACT_ATOMS: atom_id res chain seq x y z
N GLY A 1 -8.86 -28.54 2.07
CA GLY A 1 -10.13 -28.03 1.51
C GLY A 1 -10.26 -26.56 1.78
N VAL A 2 -10.76 -26.18 2.97
CA VAL A 2 -11.02 -24.78 3.34
C VAL A 2 -9.78 -23.89 3.31
N VAL A 3 -8.66 -24.32 3.91
CA VAL A 3 -7.41 -23.53 3.95
C VAL A 3 -6.88 -23.26 2.54
N THR A 4 -6.93 -24.27 1.66
CA THR A 4 -6.54 -24.13 0.26
C THR A 4 -7.40 -23.08 -0.46
N THR A 5 -8.72 -23.12 -0.29
CA THR A 5 -9.63 -22.11 -0.88
C THR A 5 -9.35 -20.72 -0.32
N LEU A 6 -9.11 -20.60 0.99
CA LEU A 6 -8.73 -19.34 1.64
C LEU A 6 -7.44 -18.77 1.01
N SER A 7 -6.40 -19.60 0.87
CA SER A 7 -5.11 -19.20 0.28
C SER A 7 -5.26 -18.68 -1.14
N PHE A 8 -6.03 -19.36 -2.00
CA PHE A 8 -6.25 -18.89 -3.37
C PHE A 8 -7.06 -17.58 -3.42
N LEU A 9 -8.08 -17.45 -2.59
CA LEU A 9 -8.90 -16.22 -2.53
C LEU A 9 -8.09 -15.03 -2.00
N SER A 10 -7.29 -15.23 -0.94
CA SER A 10 -6.43 -14.18 -0.39
C SER A 10 -5.31 -13.79 -1.36
N LEU A 11 -4.74 -14.76 -2.09
CA LEU A 11 -3.76 -14.47 -3.14
C LEU A 11 -4.39 -13.64 -4.25
N PHE A 12 -5.54 -14.06 -4.78
CA PHE A 12 -6.26 -13.33 -5.82
C PHE A 12 -6.58 -11.89 -5.36
N LYS A 13 -7.07 -11.73 -4.14
CA LYS A 13 -7.34 -10.41 -3.56
C LYS A 13 -6.07 -9.58 -3.38
N THR A 14 -4.94 -10.18 -3.05
CA THR A 14 -3.68 -9.44 -2.94
C THR A 14 -3.17 -8.97 -4.29
N SER A 15 -3.17 -9.85 -5.31
CA SER A 15 -2.67 -9.55 -6.65
C SER A 15 -3.56 -8.60 -7.45
N CYS A 16 -4.88 -8.70 -7.28
CA CYS A 16 -5.84 -7.97 -8.12
C CYS A 16 -6.48 -6.76 -7.42
N SER A 17 -6.05 -6.41 -6.21
CA SER A 17 -6.48 -5.17 -5.55
C SER A 17 -5.46 -4.06 -5.76
N ASP A 18 -5.96 -2.83 -5.84
CA ASP A 18 -5.10 -1.65 -5.78
C ASP A 18 -4.31 -1.65 -4.45
N PRO A 19 -2.96 -1.63 -4.48
CA PRO A 19 -2.14 -1.61 -3.27
C PRO A 19 -2.23 -0.29 -2.50
N GLY A 20 -2.92 0.71 -3.02
CA GLY A 20 -3.04 2.05 -2.45
C GLY A 20 -2.27 3.08 -3.26
N VAL A 21 -2.37 3.04 -4.59
CA VAL A 21 -1.75 4.04 -5.47
C VAL A 21 -2.31 5.42 -5.16
N LEU A 22 -1.43 6.36 -4.82
CA LEU A 22 -1.81 7.74 -4.56
C LEU A 22 -1.98 8.53 -5.87
N TYR A 23 -3.01 9.37 -5.91
CA TYR A 23 -3.16 10.38 -6.94
C TYR A 23 -2.07 11.45 -6.84
N ARG A 24 -1.85 12.18 -7.93
CA ARG A 24 -0.87 13.28 -7.94
C ARG A 24 -1.45 14.52 -7.27
N HIS A 25 -0.65 15.13 -6.41
CA HIS A 25 -0.94 16.35 -5.68
C HIS A 25 0.09 17.43 -6.03
N ALA A 26 -0.39 18.57 -6.52
CA ALA A 26 0.45 19.72 -6.87
C ALA A 26 0.87 20.55 -5.63
N SER A 27 0.19 20.38 -4.50
CA SER A 27 0.49 21.02 -3.23
C SER A 27 0.28 20.03 -2.07
N PRO A 28 0.96 20.23 -0.92
CA PRO A 28 0.64 19.56 0.35
C PRO A 28 -0.85 19.62 0.66
N GLN A 29 -1.45 18.51 1.09
CA GLN A 29 -2.80 18.54 1.65
C GLN A 29 -2.68 18.74 3.16
N HIS A 30 -3.00 19.93 3.66
CA HIS A 30 -3.17 20.12 5.09
C HIS A 30 -4.46 19.41 5.51
N ARG A 31 -4.34 18.33 6.28
CA ARG A 31 -5.50 17.63 6.83
C ARG A 31 -6.22 18.58 7.78
N LEU A 32 -7.43 19.03 7.44
CA LEU A 32 -8.31 19.83 8.33
C LEU A 32 -8.95 18.95 9.42
N ASN A 33 -8.19 18.06 10.06
CA ASN A 33 -8.73 17.18 11.09
C ASN A 33 -8.15 17.59 12.44
N GLN A 34 -8.90 18.47 13.11
CA GLN A 34 -8.67 19.08 14.43
C GLN A 34 -8.71 18.07 15.60
N TYR A 35 -8.38 16.79 15.40
CA TYR A 35 -8.52 15.77 16.46
C TYR A 35 -7.36 14.75 16.56
N ASP A 36 -6.29 14.88 15.79
CA ASP A 36 -5.12 14.00 15.94
C ASP A 36 -3.86 14.82 16.20
N ASP A 37 -3.48 14.89 17.48
CA ASP A 37 -2.36 15.68 18.02
C ASP A 37 -1.02 14.94 17.88
N THR A 38 -0.96 13.91 17.02
CA THR A 38 0.26 13.14 16.77
C THR A 38 0.80 13.37 15.37
N ALA A 39 1.83 14.22 15.34
CA ALA A 39 2.63 14.63 14.19
C ALA A 39 1.88 15.49 13.16
N GLU A 40 2.31 16.73 13.02
CA GLU A 40 2.12 17.51 11.79
C GLU A 40 2.57 16.61 10.62
N GLU A 41 1.64 16.00 9.89
CA GLU A 41 1.94 15.18 8.73
C GLU A 41 2.47 16.09 7.63
N GLU A 42 3.77 16.40 7.70
CA GLU A 42 4.44 17.21 6.72
C GLU A 42 4.53 16.43 5.41
N TRP A 43 3.66 16.78 4.47
CA TRP A 43 3.73 16.25 3.12
C TRP A 43 5.07 16.63 2.49
N ARG A 44 5.69 15.67 1.81
CA ARG A 44 7.01 15.84 1.19
C ARG A 44 6.88 15.77 -0.32
N TRP A 45 7.62 16.64 -1.01
CA TRP A 45 7.78 16.55 -2.45
C TRP A 45 8.56 15.28 -2.81
N ASN A 46 8.08 14.55 -3.80
CA ASN A 46 8.79 13.43 -4.41
C ASN A 46 9.20 13.79 -5.84
N ASP A 47 10.51 13.87 -6.09
CA ASP A 47 11.04 14.25 -7.40
C ASP A 47 10.81 13.22 -8.50
N GLN A 48 10.72 11.93 -8.16
CA GLN A 48 10.57 10.86 -9.15
C GLN A 48 9.15 10.84 -9.74
N ALA A 49 8.14 10.95 -8.89
CA ALA A 49 6.74 10.97 -9.28
C ALA A 49 6.18 12.39 -9.54
N LYS A 50 6.95 13.44 -9.27
CA LYS A 50 6.55 14.86 -9.39
C LYS A 50 5.23 15.15 -8.68
N THR A 51 5.15 14.74 -7.41
CA THR A 51 3.96 14.89 -6.57
C THR A 51 4.35 15.12 -5.12
N TYR A 52 3.50 15.82 -4.37
CA TYR A 52 3.52 15.74 -2.92
C TYR A 52 2.94 14.40 -2.46
N ARG A 53 3.49 13.86 -1.38
CA ARG A 53 3.02 12.63 -0.72
C ARG A 53 3.08 12.76 0.81
N PRO A 54 2.27 12.00 1.56
CA PRO A 54 2.43 11.90 3.00
C PRO A 54 3.74 11.17 3.37
N PRO A 55 4.24 11.31 4.60
CA PRO A 55 5.47 10.67 5.07
C PRO A 55 5.49 9.15 4.91
N SER A 56 4.35 8.49 5.15
CA SER A 56 4.21 7.03 5.15
C SER A 56 4.17 6.41 3.74
N ALA A 57 3.77 7.19 2.73
CA ALA A 57 3.76 6.73 1.34
C ALA A 57 5.18 6.68 0.77
N ARG A 58 5.47 5.79 -0.20
CA ARG A 58 6.79 5.78 -0.87
C ARG A 58 6.64 5.58 -2.37
N PHE A 59 7.61 6.09 -3.11
CA PHE A 59 7.72 5.83 -4.54
C PHE A 59 8.27 4.43 -4.76
N ASP A 60 7.54 3.61 -5.50
CA ASP A 60 7.98 2.31 -5.96
C ASP A 60 8.73 2.46 -7.29
N ASN A 61 10.01 2.07 -7.29
CA ASN A 61 10.85 2.14 -8.48
C ASN A 61 10.50 1.09 -9.54
N GLU A 62 9.84 0.00 -9.18
CA GLU A 62 9.44 -1.03 -10.13
C GLU A 62 8.16 -0.62 -10.86
N LEU A 63 7.15 -0.18 -10.11
CA LEU A 63 5.85 0.20 -10.66
C LEU A 63 5.74 1.68 -11.07
N GLN A 64 6.74 2.50 -10.75
CA GLN A 64 6.80 3.94 -11.08
C GLN A 64 5.60 4.75 -10.55
N VAL A 65 5.09 4.36 -9.37
CA VAL A 65 3.95 4.99 -8.69
C VAL A 65 4.26 5.24 -7.23
N VAL A 66 3.50 6.13 -6.59
CA VAL A 66 3.57 6.34 -5.15
C VAL A 66 2.49 5.50 -4.47
N ILE A 67 2.88 4.66 -3.52
CA ILE A 67 1.97 3.78 -2.79
C ILE A 67 1.82 4.28 -1.34
N ALA A 68 0.58 4.37 -0.86
CA ALA A 68 0.26 4.68 0.53
C ALA A 68 0.70 3.54 1.46
N ASP A 69 1.31 3.89 2.59
CA ASP A 69 1.87 2.96 3.58
C ASP A 69 2.65 1.81 2.92
N TYR A 70 3.55 2.16 2.00
CA TYR A 70 4.32 1.20 1.21
C TYR A 70 5.19 0.30 2.09
N ASP A 71 4.97 -1.01 1.94
CA ASP A 71 5.72 -2.07 2.60
C ASP A 71 6.86 -2.55 1.69
N HIS A 72 6.52 -3.19 0.57
CA HIS A 72 7.47 -3.68 -0.43
C HIS A 72 6.79 -4.02 -1.76
N THR A 73 7.56 -4.20 -2.83
CA THR A 73 7.10 -4.84 -4.07
C THR A 73 7.35 -6.33 -3.98
N CYS A 74 6.31 -7.13 -4.23
CA CYS A 74 6.36 -8.58 -4.09
C CYS A 74 6.32 -9.25 -5.47
N PRO A 75 7.46 -9.72 -6.01
CA PRO A 75 7.49 -10.38 -7.32
C PRO A 75 6.61 -11.63 -7.39
N CYS A 76 6.47 -12.35 -6.28
CA CYS A 76 5.66 -13.57 -6.21
C CYS A 76 4.15 -13.31 -6.38
N VAL A 77 3.70 -12.13 -5.98
CA VAL A 77 2.28 -11.72 -6.05
C VAL A 77 2.03 -10.82 -7.27
N GLY A 78 3.08 -10.25 -7.85
CA GLY A 78 3.06 -9.46 -9.08
C GLY A 78 2.60 -8.01 -8.89
N THR A 79 2.66 -7.48 -7.67
CA THR A 79 2.25 -6.11 -7.34
C THR A 79 2.96 -5.59 -6.09
N ALA A 80 2.81 -4.29 -5.81
CA ALA A 80 3.22 -3.70 -4.54
C ALA A 80 2.32 -4.17 -3.40
N ILE A 81 2.87 -4.20 -2.20
CA ILE A 81 2.14 -4.39 -0.95
C ILE A 81 2.12 -3.04 -0.22
N GLY A 82 0.91 -2.55 0.03
CA GLY A 82 0.69 -1.26 0.68
C GLY A 82 -0.65 -1.24 1.41
N GLN A 83 -1.10 -0.04 1.78
CA GLN A 83 -2.31 0.16 2.57
C GLN A 83 -3.54 -0.57 1.99
N GLY A 84 -3.68 -0.60 0.66
CA GLY A 84 -4.87 -1.12 -0.02
C GLY A 84 -4.99 -2.65 -0.03
N ASN A 85 -3.88 -3.39 0.13
CA ASN A 85 -3.89 -4.86 0.04
C ASN A 85 -3.16 -5.60 1.17
N ILE A 86 -2.52 -4.90 2.12
CA ILE A 86 -1.74 -5.50 3.22
C ILE A 86 -2.55 -6.52 4.05
N LEU A 87 -3.85 -6.30 4.23
CA LEU A 87 -4.70 -7.24 4.97
C LEU A 87 -4.85 -8.58 4.24
N TRP A 88 -5.09 -8.54 2.93
CA TRP A 88 -5.21 -9.75 2.11
C TRP A 88 -3.89 -10.51 2.05
N PHE A 89 -2.77 -9.78 1.96
CA PHE A 89 -1.44 -10.36 1.99
C PHE A 89 -1.17 -11.08 3.31
N ARG A 90 -1.50 -10.46 4.45
CA ARG A 90 -1.36 -11.10 5.77
C ARG A 90 -2.24 -12.34 5.90
N LEU A 91 -3.47 -12.30 5.42
CA LEU A 91 -4.36 -13.48 5.42
C LEU A 91 -3.78 -14.61 4.57
N PHE A 92 -3.19 -14.29 3.41
CA PHE A 92 -2.50 -15.26 2.57
C PHE A 92 -1.29 -15.89 3.27
N LEU A 93 -0.45 -15.10 3.95
CA LEU A 93 0.68 -15.64 4.68
C LEU A 93 0.23 -16.57 5.82
N VAL A 94 -0.78 -16.18 6.60
CA VAL A 94 -1.32 -17.01 7.68
C VAL A 94 -1.93 -18.30 7.12
N SER A 95 -2.68 -18.23 6.02
CA SER A 95 -3.29 -19.43 5.42
C SER A 95 -2.25 -20.40 4.86
N LEU A 96 -1.12 -19.90 4.33
CA LEU A 96 0.02 -20.74 3.94
C LEU A 96 0.69 -21.41 5.14
N CYS A 97 0.83 -20.73 6.27
CA CYS A 97 1.37 -21.34 7.49
C CYS A 97 0.50 -22.45 8.08
N CYS A 98 -0.80 -22.43 7.77
CA CYS A 98 -1.77 -23.44 8.22
C CYS A 98 -2.07 -24.53 7.19
N LEU A 99 -1.38 -24.53 6.04
CA LEU A 99 -1.54 -25.50 4.96
C LEU A 99 -0.69 -26.74 5.21
#